data_AF-A0A9W6GDE5-F1
#
_entry.id   AF-A0A9W6GDE5-F1
#
_cell.length_a   1.000
_cell.length_b   1.000
_cell.length_c   1.000
_cell.angle_alpha   90.00
_cell.angle_beta   90.00
_cell.angle_gamma   90.00
#
_symmetry.space_group_name_H-M   'P 1'
#
loop_
_entity.id
_entity.type
_entity.pdbx_description
1 polymer ?
#
loop_
_entity_poly.entity_id
_entity_poly.type
_entity_poly.pdbx_seq_one_letter_code
_entity_poly.pdbx_strand_id
1 'polypeptide(L)'
;MDKVTDGEIAAGFRPVLALVEECERLGAELDRLEDATDPAELEERDVVEERFASLNEEICRSTAKALKGIGLWHGAAMIDAGLAIPHEVREDLVEQYPPYPPAAPDIELRPRRSWRAAGRS
;
A
#
# COMPACT_ATOMS: atom_id res chain seq x y z
N MET A 1 21.23 -22.66 1.32
CA MET A 1 20.33 -21.50 1.34
C MET A 1 19.82 -21.41 2.75
N ASP A 2 20.37 -20.48 3.54
CA ASP A 2 19.88 -20.27 4.90
C ASP A 2 18.42 -19.82 4.84
N LYS A 3 17.58 -20.45 5.66
CA LYS A 3 16.17 -20.08 5.75
C LYS A 3 16.08 -18.70 6.40
N VAL A 4 15.54 -17.74 5.67
CA VAL A 4 15.11 -16.46 6.25
C VAL A 4 14.06 -16.75 7.32
N THR A 5 14.28 -16.19 8.51
CA THR A 5 13.37 -16.30 9.64
C THR A 5 12.25 -15.28 9.57
N ASP A 6 11.11 -15.56 10.21
CA ASP A 6 10.01 -14.61 10.32
C ASP A 6 10.45 -13.27 10.96
N GLY A 7 11.44 -13.31 11.87
CA GLY A 7 12.01 -12.12 12.49
C GLY A 7 12.78 -11.24 11.51
N GLU A 8 13.54 -11.85 10.58
CA GLU A 8 14.25 -11.14 9.52
C GLU A 8 13.29 -10.55 8.48
N ILE A 9 12.23 -11.29 8.14
CA ILE A 9 11.15 -10.77 7.27
C ILE A 9 10.50 -9.55 7.93
N ALA A 10 10.08 -9.67 9.19
CA ALA A 10 9.45 -8.57 9.91
C ALA A 10 10.38 -7.35 10.04
N ALA A 11 11.68 -7.56 10.31
CA ALA A 11 12.64 -6.48 10.37
C ALA A 11 12.83 -5.77 9.01
N GLY A 12 12.88 -6.54 7.91
CA GLY A 12 13.01 -6.01 6.55
C GLY A 12 11.79 -5.18 6.11
N PHE A 13 10.59 -5.57 6.55
CA PHE A 13 9.34 -4.89 6.17
C PHE A 13 8.88 -3.79 7.13
N ARG A 14 9.49 -3.65 8.31
CA ARG A 14 9.13 -2.58 9.27
C ARG A 14 9.16 -1.17 8.66
N PRO A 15 10.14 -0.78 7.82
CA PRO A 15 10.11 0.51 7.15
C PRO A 15 8.94 0.66 6.17
N VAL A 16 8.53 -0.41 5.50
CA VAL A 16 7.37 -0.41 4.60
C VAL A 16 6.09 -0.19 5.41
N LEU A 17 5.95 -0.87 6.55
CA LEU A 17 4.78 -0.73 7.42
C LEU A 17 4.58 0.72 7.90
N ALA A 18 5.66 1.39 8.32
CA ALA A 18 5.59 2.79 8.75
C ALA A 18 5.10 3.72 7.62
N LEU A 19 5.52 3.46 6.38
CA LEU A 19 5.05 4.23 5.21
C LEU A 19 3.58 3.95 4.89
N VAL A 20 3.12 2.69 5.05
CA VAL A 20 1.71 2.33 4.86
C VAL A 20 0.84 2.99 5.93
N GLU A 21 1.26 3.00 7.19
CA GLU A 21 0.55 3.70 8.28
C GLU A 21 0.47 5.21 8.02
N GLU A 22 1.53 5.82 7.48
CA GLU A 22 1.50 7.23 7.05
C GLU A 22 0.51 7.44 5.90
N CYS A 23 0.43 6.51 4.95
CA CYS A 23 -0.49 6.57 3.82
C CYS A 23 -1.95 6.47 4.27
N GLU A 24 -2.26 5.56 5.19
CA GLU A 24 -3.59 5.45 5.80
C GLU A 24 -4.00 6.73 6.52
N ARG A 25 -3.06 7.34 7.27
CA ARG A 25 -3.31 8.62 7.96
C ARG A 25 -3.60 9.76 6.98
N LEU A 26 -2.83 9.86 5.90
CA LEU A 26 -3.06 10.87 4.86
C LEU A 26 -4.37 10.62 4.11
N GLY A 27 -4.73 9.36 3.84
CA GLY A 27 -6.03 9.01 3.26
C GLY A 27 -7.20 9.48 4.13
N ALA A 28 -7.12 9.25 5.45
CA ALA A 28 -8.15 9.75 6.38
C ALA A 28 -8.22 11.29 6.42
N GLU A 29 -7.10 11.97 6.18
CA GLU A 29 -7.05 13.43 6.08
C GLU A 29 -7.72 13.92 4.79
N LEU A 30 -7.49 13.24 3.66
CA LEU A 30 -8.17 13.53 2.39
C LEU A 30 -9.67 13.29 2.49
N ASP A 31 -10.10 12.20 3.14
CA ASP A 31 -11.52 11.92 3.38
C ASP A 31 -12.18 13.04 4.21
N ARG A 32 -11.46 13.61 5.19
CA ARG A 32 -11.95 14.77 5.97
C ARG A 32 -12.10 16.02 5.10
N LEU A 33 -11.23 16.18 4.09
CA LEU A 33 -11.14 17.36 3.23
C LEU A 33 -11.91 17.21 1.90
N GLU A 34 -12.64 16.11 1.69
CA GLU A 34 -13.36 15.82 0.44
C GLU A 34 -14.28 16.98 0.01
N ASP A 35 -15.06 17.49 0.96
CA ASP A 35 -16.04 18.57 0.75
C ASP A 35 -15.52 19.97 1.15
N ALA A 36 -14.21 20.14 1.31
CA ALA A 36 -13.61 21.43 1.67
C ALA A 36 -13.96 22.52 0.64
N THR A 37 -14.41 23.67 1.14
CA THR A 37 -14.73 24.84 0.29
C THR A 37 -14.02 26.11 0.73
N ASP A 38 -13.42 26.11 1.92
CA ASP A 38 -12.59 27.21 2.39
C ASP A 38 -11.21 27.19 1.69
N PRO A 39 -10.68 28.35 1.25
CA PRO A 39 -9.38 28.40 0.58
C PRO A 39 -8.22 27.78 1.37
N ALA A 40 -8.21 27.87 2.71
CA ALA A 40 -7.15 27.28 3.52
C ALA A 40 -7.24 25.75 3.56
N GLU A 41 -8.45 25.20 3.61
CA GLU A 41 -8.68 23.75 3.57
C GLU A 41 -8.35 23.17 2.19
N LEU A 42 -8.57 23.93 1.12
CA LEU A 42 -8.16 23.54 -0.24
C LEU A 42 -6.63 23.49 -0.39
N GLU A 43 -5.92 24.48 0.16
CA GLU A 43 -4.44 24.47 0.17
C GLU A 43 -3.90 23.31 1.01
N GLU A 44 -4.53 22.99 2.15
CA GLU A 44 -4.21 21.81 2.94
C GLU A 44 -4.42 20.53 2.13
N ARG A 45 -5.55 20.39 1.44
CA ARG A 45 -5.86 19.23 0.61
C ARG A 45 -4.79 19.02 -0.47
N ASP A 46 -4.42 20.06 -1.22
CA ASP A 46 -3.43 19.97 -2.29
C ASP A 46 -2.07 19.47 -1.75
N VAL A 47 -1.64 19.95 -0.58
CA VAL A 47 -0.40 19.50 0.07
C VAL A 47 -0.49 18.03 0.51
N VAL A 48 -1.64 17.62 1.06
CA VAL A 48 -1.87 16.24 1.48
C VAL A 48 -1.91 15.32 0.26
N GLU A 49 -2.56 15.71 -0.83
CA GLU A 49 -2.61 14.97 -2.10
C GLU A 49 -1.22 14.78 -2.69
N GLU A 50 -0.40 15.83 -2.74
CA GLU A 50 0.98 15.75 -3.23
C GLU A 50 1.80 14.76 -2.39
N ARG A 51 1.68 14.84 -1.06
CA ARG A 51 2.38 13.89 -0.17
C ARG A 51 1.86 12.47 -0.37
N PHE A 52 0.55 12.27 -0.45
CA PHE A 52 -0.08 10.96 -0.65
C PHE A 52 0.38 10.31 -1.97
N ALA A 53 0.44 11.08 -3.06
CA ALA A 53 0.96 10.62 -4.34
C ALA A 53 2.44 10.20 -4.25
N SER A 54 3.29 11.02 -3.61
CA SER A 54 4.71 10.71 -3.43
C SER A 54 4.95 9.45 -2.59
N LEU A 55 4.09 9.21 -1.60
CA LEU A 55 4.25 8.14 -0.63
C LEU A 55 3.97 6.76 -1.24
N ASN A 56 3.05 6.67 -2.19
CA ASN A 56 2.78 5.43 -2.91
C ASN A 56 4.03 4.92 -3.66
N GLU A 57 4.78 5.83 -4.29
CA GLU A 57 6.03 5.46 -4.95
C GLU A 57 7.11 5.03 -3.93
N GLU A 58 7.19 5.73 -2.81
CA GLU A 58 8.12 5.41 -1.72
C GLU A 58 7.85 4.01 -1.13
N ILE A 59 6.57 3.66 -0.92
CA ILE A 59 6.13 2.33 -0.49
C ILE A 59 6.58 1.26 -1.50
N CYS A 60 6.36 1.47 -2.80
CA CYS A 60 6.78 0.53 -3.83
C CYS A 60 8.31 0.32 -3.81
N ARG A 61 9.10 1.39 -3.81
CA ARG A 61 10.58 1.31 -3.76
C ARG A 61 11.07 0.61 -2.48
N SER A 62 10.48 0.94 -1.33
CA SER A 62 10.81 0.33 -0.04
C SER A 62 10.46 -1.16 -0.02
N THR A 63 9.32 -1.53 -0.58
CA THR A 63 8.87 -2.93 -0.73
C THR A 63 9.82 -3.72 -1.61
N ALA A 64 10.19 -3.18 -2.78
CA ALA A 64 11.16 -3.83 -3.67
C ALA A 64 12.51 -4.05 -2.98
N LYS A 65 12.98 -3.07 -2.20
CA LYS A 65 14.20 -3.19 -1.39
C LYS A 65 14.08 -4.28 -0.31
N ALA A 66 12.96 -4.34 0.40
CA ALA A 66 12.71 -5.36 1.42
C ALA A 66 12.72 -6.77 0.80
N LEU A 67 12.03 -6.96 -0.32
CA LEU A 67 11.99 -8.21 -1.07
C LEU A 67 13.38 -8.67 -1.54
N LYS A 68 14.19 -7.75 -2.08
CA LYS A 68 15.60 -8.01 -2.42
C LYS A 68 16.39 -8.49 -1.19
N GLY A 69 16.19 -7.83 -0.04
CA GLY A 69 16.87 -8.15 1.22
C GLY A 69 16.59 -9.56 1.75
N ILE A 70 15.42 -10.14 1.43
CA ILE A 70 15.04 -11.51 1.83
C ILE A 70 15.14 -12.54 0.68
N GLY A 71 15.74 -12.15 -0.46
CA GLY A 71 15.98 -13.04 -1.59
C GLY A 71 14.77 -13.27 -2.52
N LEU A 72 13.69 -12.50 -2.38
CA LEU A 72 12.50 -12.56 -3.25
C LEU A 72 12.66 -11.66 -4.49
N TRP A 73 13.68 -11.94 -5.29
CA TRP A 73 14.10 -11.11 -6.43
C TRP A 73 13.02 -10.95 -7.52
N HIS A 74 12.23 -11.99 -7.79
CA HIS A 74 11.16 -11.93 -8.79
C HIS A 74 10.07 -10.94 -8.40
N GLY A 75 9.63 -10.94 -7.14
CA GLY A 75 8.64 -9.98 -6.65
C GLY A 75 9.18 -8.55 -6.70
N ALA A 76 10.45 -8.35 -6.33
CA ALA A 76 11.09 -7.04 -6.42
C ALA A 76 11.20 -6.54 -7.87
N ALA A 77 11.56 -7.42 -8.81
CA ALA A 77 11.67 -7.09 -10.23
C ALA A 77 10.32 -6.70 -10.85
N MET A 78 9.21 -7.32 -10.43
CA MET A 78 7.88 -6.92 -10.86
C MET A 78 7.53 -5.49 -10.41
N ILE A 79 7.89 -5.13 -9.16
CA ILE A 79 7.65 -3.78 -8.64
C ILE A 79 8.53 -2.77 -9.39
N ASP A 80 9.82 -3.06 -9.56
CA ASP A 80 10.74 -2.20 -10.31
C ASP A 80 10.24 -2.00 -11.75
N ALA A 81 9.76 -3.05 -12.40
CA ALA A 81 9.19 -2.98 -13.75
C ALA A 81 7.94 -2.08 -13.79
N GLY A 82 7.04 -2.20 -12.80
CA GLY A 82 5.87 -1.34 -12.68
C GLY A 82 6.23 0.13 -12.46
N LEU A 83 7.25 0.41 -11.66
CA LEU A 83 7.76 1.77 -11.42
C LEU A 83 8.45 2.39 -12.64
N ALA A 84 8.96 1.56 -13.56
CA ALA A 84 9.60 2.02 -14.79
C ALA A 84 8.60 2.37 -15.90
N ILE A 85 7.30 2.04 -15.74
CA ILE A 85 6.26 2.38 -16.71
C ILE A 85 6.02 3.90 -16.65
N PRO A 86 6.11 4.62 -17.78
CA PRO A 86 5.78 6.05 -17.83
C PRO A 86 4.36 6.32 -17.33
N HIS A 87 4.14 7.43 -16.63
CA HIS A 87 2.83 7.77 -16.06
C HIS A 87 1.72 7.77 -17.12
N GLU A 88 1.99 8.34 -18.29
CA GLU A 88 1.07 8.41 -19.43
C GLU A 88 0.59 7.00 -19.88
N VAL A 89 1.49 6.01 -19.84
CA VAL A 89 1.18 4.62 -20.20
C VAL A 89 0.48 3.90 -19.04
N ARG A 90 0.73 4.33 -17.80
CA ARG A 90 0.12 3.73 -16.61
C ARG A 90 -1.37 4.03 -16.54
N GLU A 91 -1.80 5.25 -16.87
CA GLU A 91 -3.23 5.62 -16.89
C GLU A 91 -3.99 4.76 -17.91
N ASP A 92 -3.46 4.64 -19.14
CA ASP A 92 -4.01 3.77 -20.18
C ASP A 92 -4.09 2.30 -19.73
N LEU A 93 -3.08 1.81 -19.00
CA LEU A 93 -3.07 0.45 -18.48
C LEU A 93 -4.08 0.22 -17.37
N VAL A 94 -4.30 1.21 -16.48
CA VAL A 94 -5.33 1.12 -15.44
C VAL A 94 -6.73 1.16 -16.05
N GLU A 95 -6.94 1.95 -17.11
CA GLU A 95 -8.21 1.97 -17.83
C GLU A 95 -8.48 0.62 -18.54
N GLN A 96 -7.46 0.05 -19.18
CA GLN A 96 -7.59 -1.24 -19.88
C GLN A 96 -7.66 -2.44 -18.92
N TYR A 97 -7.00 -2.34 -17.77
CA TYR A 97 -6.87 -3.39 -16.77
C TYR A 97 -7.06 -2.82 -15.35
N PRO A 98 -8.31 -2.51 -14.95
CA PRO A 98 -8.58 -1.95 -13.64
C PRO A 98 -8.15 -2.93 -12.53
N PRO A 99 -7.62 -2.42 -11.39
CA PRO A 99 -7.17 -3.27 -10.30
C PRO A 99 -8.31 -4.17 -9.79
N TYR A 100 -8.01 -5.45 -9.57
CA TYR A 100 -8.97 -6.43 -9.06
C TYR A 100 -8.98 -6.43 -7.53
N PRO A 101 -10.15 -6.45 -6.88
CA PRO A 101 -11.48 -6.48 -7.49
C PRO A 101 -11.95 -5.07 -7.95
N PRO A 102 -12.68 -4.98 -9.09
CA PRO A 102 -13.08 -3.71 -9.73
C PRO A 102 -14.04 -2.84 -8.90
N ALA A 103 -14.55 -3.41 -7.82
CA ALA A 103 -14.98 -2.76 -6.60
C ALA A 103 -14.59 -3.75 -5.51
N ALA A 104 -14.15 -3.32 -4.32
CA ALA A 104 -14.24 -4.21 -3.17
C ALA A 104 -15.67 -4.76 -3.19
N PRO A 105 -15.89 -6.08 -3.31
CA PRO A 105 -17.22 -6.59 -3.06
C PRO A 105 -17.58 -6.04 -1.68
N ASP A 106 -18.85 -5.70 -1.48
CA ASP A 106 -19.37 -5.37 -0.15
C ASP A 106 -19.31 -6.67 0.69
N ILE A 107 -18.08 -7.08 1.01
CA ILE A 107 -17.77 -8.17 1.90
C ILE A 107 -18.02 -7.52 3.23
N GLU A 108 -19.24 -7.65 3.74
CA GLU A 108 -19.45 -7.61 5.17
C GLU A 108 -18.44 -8.60 5.75
N LEU A 109 -17.29 -8.08 6.21
CA LEU A 109 -16.30 -8.81 6.98
C LEU A 109 -16.93 -9.04 8.35
N ARG A 110 -18.00 -9.84 8.39
CA ARG A 110 -18.51 -10.40 9.62
C ARG A 110 -17.34 -11.17 10.20
N PRO A 111 -16.90 -10.85 11.42
CA PRO A 111 -15.78 -11.53 12.03
C PRO A 111 -16.10 -13.03 12.02
N ARG A 112 -15.31 -13.81 11.26
CA ARG A 112 -15.39 -15.27 11.28
C ARG A 112 -15.05 -15.71 12.70
N ARG A 113 -16.10 -15.91 13.51
CA ARG A 113 -16.03 -16.63 14.79
C ARG A 113 -15.68 -18.09 14.51
N SER A 114 -14.41 -18.40 14.27
CA SER A 114 -13.86 -19.76 14.44
C SER A 114 -12.36 -19.83 14.14
N TRP A 115 -11.53 -19.19 14.95
CA TRP A 115 -10.14 -19.65 15.15
C TRP A 115 -9.83 -20.01 16.61
N ARG A 116 -10.76 -19.76 17.55
CA ARG A 116 -10.71 -20.36 18.90
C ARG A 116 -11.59 -21.61 18.96
N ALA A 117 -11.16 -22.64 18.27
CA ALA A 117 -11.59 -24.01 18.53
C ALA A 117 -10.37 -24.94 18.43
N ALA A 118 -9.32 -24.62 19.19
CA ALA A 118 -8.26 -25.55 19.51
C ALA A 118 -7.69 -25.16 20.89
N GLY A 119 -8.08 -25.92 21.92
CA GLY A 119 -7.43 -25.93 23.21
C GLY A 119 -8.27 -25.36 24.36
N ARG A 120 -9.06 -26.22 25.02
CA ARG A 120 -8.69 -26.81 26.32
C ARG A 120 -9.86 -27.58 26.94
N SER A 121 -9.49 -28.73 27.53
CA SER A 121 -10.22 -29.64 28.42
C SER A 121 -11.19 -30.62 27.75
#